data_AF-A0A6A6EN99-F1
#
_entry.id   AF-A0A6A6EN99-F1
#
_cell.length_a   1.000
_cell.length_b   1.000
_cell.length_c   1.000
_cell.angle_alpha   90.00
_cell.angle_beta   90.00
_cell.angle_gamma   90.00
#
_symmetry.space_group_name_H-M   'P 1'
#
loop_
_entity.id
_entity.type
_entity.pdbx_description
1 polymer ?
#
loop_
_entity_poly.entity_id
_entity_poly.type
_entity_poly.pdbx_seq_one_letter_code
_entity_poly.pdbx_strand_id
1 'polypeptide(L)'
;MDRPSSLLRDISPPRLTKRRKTSETTNPDAKRHDINSSSSAFPTLAAVEAGQAKIQDHVAYFTEHLAKASTSTHRDVSRLSIDEFADLYQRNQHEHGNHFVIHQHNHPKAGVHYDVRLQFSETSSISFAVPYGLPGNPNSKRLGRMAIETRVHNLWNHLIESASHRTGSLLIWDTGTYTVLPRKTPRQKPSSPQTTDGDSDSDLPRSKTEIRTKKYGECKKHENEKLIEAFQTRYIHLRLHGTRLPKDYTITLRLPSTNDVHQKIPPEIPRKRRGKPRQTAQPIPTDSEPEAEADADNPENEDGDLDTDDDKDMQTRLQNAYPGATNSIGSIHQRRWYMTLDRHSSGFVQVKSSPDKGLWVRNEEGEGRGGFEPFYIRGRNFERSVVTGRLAADVERDEGVEGFVGRGGWVGITT
;
A
#
# COMPACT_ATOMS: atom_id res chain seq x y z
N MET A 1 19.64 -27.29 -5.27
CA MET A 1 19.93 -25.85 -5.04
C MET A 1 18.93 -25.33 -4.04
N ASP A 2 19.37 -25.06 -2.82
CA ASP A 2 18.48 -24.64 -1.73
C ASP A 2 18.01 -23.20 -1.92
N ARG A 3 16.70 -22.99 -1.76
CA ARG A 3 16.07 -21.66 -1.87
C ARG A 3 16.47 -20.82 -0.63
N PRO A 4 16.90 -19.56 -0.80
CA PRO A 4 17.20 -18.69 0.34
C PRO A 4 15.94 -18.43 1.18
N SER A 5 16.11 -18.43 2.51
CA SER A 5 15.01 -18.32 3.50
C SER A 5 14.22 -17.00 3.42
N SER A 6 14.74 -16.00 2.71
CA SER A 6 14.06 -14.73 2.40
C SER A 6 12.89 -14.90 1.40
N LEU A 7 12.87 -15.98 0.63
CA LEU A 7 11.79 -16.32 -0.31
C LEU A 7 10.64 -17.14 0.33
N LEU A 8 10.84 -17.64 1.56
CA LEU A 8 9.86 -18.45 2.29
C LEU A 8 9.01 -17.65 3.30
N ARG A 9 9.24 -16.34 3.44
CA ARG A 9 8.49 -15.49 4.38
C ARG A 9 7.39 -14.71 3.67
N ASP A 10 6.15 -14.91 4.13
CA ASP A 10 5.07 -13.93 3.99
C ASP A 10 5.42 -12.69 4.83
N ILE A 11 5.60 -11.55 4.17
CA ILE A 11 6.00 -10.28 4.81
C ILE A 11 4.96 -9.18 4.65
N SER A 12 3.83 -9.46 4.00
CA SER A 12 2.62 -8.68 4.21
C SER A 12 1.88 -9.25 5.42
N PRO A 13 1.42 -8.41 6.35
CA PRO A 13 1.44 -6.95 6.38
C PRO A 13 2.53 -6.43 7.35
N PRO A 14 2.76 -5.09 7.43
CA PRO A 14 3.98 -4.48 7.97
C PRO A 14 4.25 -4.81 9.45
N ARG A 15 5.54 -4.80 9.80
CA ARG A 15 5.98 -4.94 11.20
C ARG A 15 5.53 -3.73 12.02
N LEU A 16 4.71 -3.97 13.03
CA LEU A 16 4.43 -2.99 14.08
C LEU A 16 5.66 -2.86 15.00
N THR A 17 5.95 -1.63 15.42
CA THR A 17 7.08 -1.29 16.28
C THR A 17 7.05 -2.08 17.59
N LYS A 18 8.21 -2.63 17.95
CA LYS A 18 8.41 -3.58 19.07
C LYS A 18 7.90 -3.00 20.41
N ARG A 19 7.00 -3.74 21.08
CA ARG A 19 6.87 -3.71 22.54
C ARG A 19 7.44 -5.02 23.11
N ARG A 20 8.11 -4.87 24.26
CA ARG A 20 9.08 -5.77 24.89
C ARG A 20 8.61 -7.24 25.01
N LYS A 21 9.52 -8.15 24.64
CA LYS A 21 9.42 -9.61 24.65
C LYS A 21 9.46 -10.12 26.11
N THR A 22 8.47 -10.88 26.54
CA THR A 22 8.63 -11.86 27.62
C THR A 22 8.98 -13.20 26.99
N SER A 23 10.00 -13.85 27.54
CA SER A 23 10.57 -15.11 27.12
C SER A 23 9.72 -16.28 27.59
N GLU A 24 9.27 -17.13 26.67
CA GLU A 24 8.85 -18.48 27.01
C GLU A 24 9.41 -19.49 26.01
N THR A 25 9.56 -20.69 26.55
CA THR A 25 10.60 -21.68 26.30
C THR A 25 10.15 -22.67 25.21
N THR A 26 11.10 -23.13 24.41
CA THR A 26 10.91 -24.14 23.36
C THR A 26 10.57 -25.52 23.95
N ASN A 27 9.50 -26.14 23.45
CA ASN A 27 9.30 -27.60 23.50
C ASN A 27 9.15 -28.11 22.06
N PRO A 28 9.95 -29.10 21.62
CA PRO A 28 9.82 -29.71 20.30
C PRO A 28 9.07 -31.04 20.45
N ASP A 29 7.74 -31.02 20.42
CA ASP A 29 6.96 -32.24 20.19
C ASP A 29 5.52 -31.90 19.80
N ALA A 30 5.23 -31.94 18.50
CA ALA A 30 3.89 -32.15 18.01
C ALA A 30 3.98 -32.87 16.65
N LYS A 31 3.52 -34.11 16.69
CA LYS A 31 3.64 -35.13 15.66
C LYS A 31 2.86 -34.80 14.39
N ARG A 32 3.39 -35.35 13.30
CA ARG A 32 2.74 -35.65 12.02
C ARG A 32 1.38 -36.34 12.23
N HIS A 33 0.32 -35.67 11.82
CA HIS A 33 -0.98 -36.16 11.33
C HIS A 33 -1.47 -34.98 10.46
N ASP A 34 -1.72 -35.07 9.16
CA ASP A 34 -2.62 -35.99 8.49
C ASP A 34 -2.20 -36.30 7.04
N ILE A 35 -2.32 -37.59 6.68
CA ILE A 35 -2.54 -38.06 5.32
C ILE A 35 -3.90 -38.73 5.35
N ASN A 36 -4.94 -38.08 4.81
CA ASN A 36 -6.00 -38.66 3.97
C ASN A 36 -7.23 -37.74 3.88
N SER A 37 -7.29 -36.95 2.81
CA SER A 37 -8.56 -36.63 2.16
C SER A 37 -8.33 -36.60 0.65
N SER A 38 -8.57 -37.74 0.01
CA SER A 38 -8.62 -37.85 -1.44
C SER A 38 -9.92 -37.20 -1.96
N SER A 39 -9.81 -36.05 -2.64
CA SER A 39 -10.49 -35.77 -3.92
C SER A 39 -10.43 -34.27 -4.33
N SER A 40 -9.34 -33.84 -4.96
CA SER A 40 -9.39 -33.04 -6.19
C SER A 40 -7.99 -33.02 -6.81
N ALA A 41 -7.91 -33.21 -8.13
CA ALA A 41 -6.64 -33.10 -8.89
C ALA A 41 -6.20 -31.64 -9.09
N PHE A 42 -6.91 -30.69 -8.47
CA PHE A 42 -6.72 -29.26 -8.64
C PHE A 42 -6.05 -28.66 -7.39
N PRO A 43 -5.08 -27.74 -7.56
CA PRO A 43 -4.46 -27.07 -6.43
C PRO A 43 -5.50 -26.27 -5.62
N THR A 44 -5.29 -26.06 -4.33
CA THR A 44 -6.17 -25.20 -3.51
C THR A 44 -5.88 -23.72 -3.78
N LEU A 45 -6.85 -22.82 -3.59
CA LEU A 45 -6.62 -21.38 -3.78
C LEU A 45 -5.49 -20.85 -2.89
N ALA A 46 -5.44 -21.28 -1.63
CA ALA A 46 -4.37 -20.91 -0.71
C ALA A 46 -2.98 -21.40 -1.18
N ALA A 47 -2.89 -22.58 -1.80
CA ALA A 47 -1.62 -23.08 -2.35
C ALA A 47 -1.16 -22.28 -3.57
N VAL A 48 -2.10 -21.82 -4.40
CA VAL A 48 -1.82 -20.93 -5.54
C VAL A 48 -1.37 -19.56 -5.04
N GLU A 49 -2.10 -18.96 -4.09
CA GLU A 49 -1.74 -17.69 -3.44
C GLU A 49 -0.32 -17.73 -2.87
N ALA A 50 0.01 -18.82 -2.17
CA ALA A 50 1.32 -19.00 -1.55
C ALA A 50 2.44 -19.37 -2.54
N GLY A 51 2.14 -19.48 -3.85
CA GLY A 51 3.10 -19.88 -4.89
C GLY A 51 3.59 -21.33 -4.76
N GLN A 52 2.84 -22.18 -4.04
CA GLN A 52 3.11 -23.60 -3.86
C GLN A 52 2.59 -24.45 -5.02
N ALA A 53 1.59 -23.95 -5.75
CA ALA A 53 1.08 -24.56 -6.97
C ALA A 53 1.22 -23.60 -8.16
N LYS A 54 1.45 -24.14 -9.36
CA LYS A 54 1.47 -23.37 -10.62
C LYS A 54 0.23 -23.70 -11.43
N ILE A 55 -0.41 -22.67 -11.96
CA ILE A 55 -1.54 -22.78 -12.87
C ILE A 55 -1.11 -22.20 -14.22
N GLN A 56 -1.58 -22.80 -15.30
CA GLN A 56 -1.35 -22.30 -16.66
C GLN A 56 -2.36 -21.21 -17.00
N ASP A 57 -3.66 -21.55 -16.95
CA ASP A 57 -4.75 -20.60 -17.18
C ASP A 57 -5.33 -20.11 -15.84
N HIS A 58 -4.83 -18.96 -15.38
CA HIS A 58 -5.32 -18.35 -14.15
C HIS A 58 -6.77 -17.88 -14.29
N VAL A 59 -7.17 -17.40 -15.48
CA VAL A 59 -8.50 -16.83 -15.68
C VAL A 59 -9.53 -17.93 -15.54
N ALA A 60 -9.43 -19.01 -16.33
CA ALA A 60 -10.37 -20.12 -16.28
C ALA A 60 -10.45 -20.75 -14.88
N TYR A 61 -9.31 -20.94 -14.23
CA TYR A 61 -9.26 -21.55 -12.90
C TYR A 61 -9.97 -20.69 -11.84
N PHE A 62 -9.65 -19.38 -11.77
CA PHE A 62 -10.26 -18.53 -10.75
C PHE A 62 -11.73 -18.25 -11.06
N THR A 63 -12.12 -18.04 -12.32
CA THR A 63 -13.53 -17.79 -12.66
C THR A 63 -14.41 -19.00 -12.37
N GLU A 64 -13.93 -20.22 -12.61
CA GLU A 64 -14.65 -21.45 -12.24
C GLU A 64 -14.87 -21.53 -10.73
N HIS A 65 -13.83 -21.26 -9.92
CA HIS A 65 -13.96 -21.30 -8.45
C HIS A 65 -14.87 -20.19 -7.92
N LEU A 66 -14.75 -18.98 -8.45
CA LEU A 66 -15.59 -17.83 -8.08
C LEU A 66 -17.05 -18.06 -8.47
N ALA A 67 -17.31 -18.68 -9.63
CA ALA A 67 -18.66 -19.02 -10.07
C ALA A 67 -19.33 -20.03 -9.12
N LYS A 68 -18.60 -21.07 -8.71
CA LYS A 68 -19.10 -22.08 -7.75
C LYS A 68 -19.44 -21.49 -6.38
N ALA A 69 -18.67 -20.49 -5.94
CA ALA A 69 -18.85 -19.86 -4.64
C ALA A 69 -19.74 -18.60 -4.67
N SER A 70 -20.25 -18.20 -5.84
CA SER A 70 -21.04 -16.98 -5.97
C SER A 70 -22.40 -17.11 -5.28
N THR A 71 -22.77 -16.08 -4.52
CA THR A 71 -24.04 -16.02 -3.77
C THR A 71 -24.94 -14.92 -4.33
N SER A 72 -26.25 -15.16 -4.28
CA SER A 72 -27.24 -14.14 -4.61
C SER A 72 -27.21 -13.02 -3.57
N THR A 73 -27.07 -11.78 -4.04
CA THR A 73 -27.16 -10.58 -3.19
C THR A 73 -28.40 -9.78 -3.51
N HIS A 74 -28.76 -8.84 -2.63
CA HIS A 74 -29.85 -7.89 -2.90
C HIS A 74 -29.57 -7.10 -4.18
N ARG A 75 -30.64 -6.68 -4.88
CA ARG A 75 -30.53 -5.96 -6.17
C ARG A 75 -29.79 -4.62 -6.06
N ASP A 76 -29.74 -4.03 -4.88
CA ASP A 76 -29.11 -2.73 -4.64
C ASP A 76 -27.58 -2.80 -4.44
N VAL A 77 -27.01 -4.00 -4.44
CA VAL A 77 -25.55 -4.18 -4.31
C VAL A 77 -24.94 -4.25 -5.70
N SER A 78 -24.08 -3.29 -6.04
CA SER A 78 -23.31 -3.34 -7.29
C SER A 78 -22.49 -4.64 -7.38
N ARG A 79 -22.72 -5.41 -8.44
CA ARG A 79 -22.05 -6.67 -8.73
C ARG A 79 -21.51 -6.65 -10.14
N LEU A 80 -20.38 -7.32 -10.32
CA LEU A 80 -19.84 -7.67 -11.62
C LEU A 80 -20.14 -9.15 -11.85
N SER A 81 -20.71 -9.51 -13.00
CA SER A 81 -20.86 -10.92 -13.36
C SER A 81 -19.48 -11.58 -13.53
N ILE A 82 -19.43 -12.91 -13.45
CA ILE A 82 -18.17 -13.65 -13.62
C ILE A 82 -17.59 -13.41 -15.02
N ASP A 83 -18.45 -13.35 -16.04
CA ASP A 83 -18.05 -13.10 -17.42
C ASP A 83 -17.51 -11.67 -17.59
N GLU A 84 -18.20 -10.66 -17.08
CA GLU A 84 -17.71 -9.27 -17.12
C GLU A 84 -16.40 -9.10 -16.34
N PHE A 85 -16.21 -9.85 -15.25
CA PHE A 85 -14.97 -9.84 -14.48
C PHE A 85 -13.82 -10.49 -15.25
N ALA A 86 -14.07 -11.63 -15.90
CA ALA A 86 -13.10 -12.30 -16.76
C ALA A 86 -12.70 -11.40 -17.94
N ASP A 87 -13.69 -10.81 -18.61
CA ASP A 87 -13.49 -9.88 -19.72
C ASP A 87 -12.69 -8.65 -19.28
N LEU A 88 -13.02 -8.07 -18.12
CA LEU A 88 -12.30 -6.93 -17.52
C LEU A 88 -10.83 -7.25 -17.28
N TYR A 89 -10.54 -8.44 -16.78
CA TYR A 89 -9.17 -8.86 -16.54
C TYR A 89 -8.43 -9.10 -17.87
N GLN A 90 -9.00 -9.91 -18.78
CA GLN A 90 -8.39 -10.29 -20.06
C GLN A 90 -8.06 -9.08 -20.93
N ARG A 91 -8.98 -8.12 -21.05
CA ARG A 91 -8.75 -6.89 -21.84
C ARG A 91 -7.62 -6.00 -21.30
N ASN A 92 -7.16 -6.24 -20.07
CA ASN A 92 -6.04 -5.53 -19.45
C ASN A 92 -4.77 -6.39 -19.37
N GLN A 93 -4.80 -7.66 -19.81
CA GLN A 93 -3.61 -8.53 -19.85
C GLN A 93 -2.69 -8.18 -21.02
N HIS A 94 -2.13 -6.98 -20.99
CA HIS A 94 -1.16 -6.49 -21.95
C HIS A 94 -0.24 -5.45 -21.29
N GLU A 95 0.85 -5.08 -21.96
CA GLU A 95 1.89 -4.19 -21.42
C GLU A 95 1.34 -2.87 -20.86
N HIS A 96 0.38 -2.27 -21.56
CA HIS A 96 -0.25 -1.00 -21.19
C HIS A 96 -1.53 -1.11 -20.34
N GLY A 97 -1.77 -2.25 -19.69
CA GLY A 97 -3.00 -2.49 -18.93
C GLY A 97 -3.13 -1.57 -17.72
N ASN A 98 -4.37 -1.20 -17.38
CA ASN A 98 -4.67 -0.28 -16.29
C ASN A 98 -5.73 -0.83 -15.33
N HIS A 99 -5.69 -2.14 -15.10
CA HIS A 99 -6.56 -2.81 -14.14
C HIS A 99 -6.18 -2.44 -12.70
N PHE A 100 -7.18 -2.24 -11.85
CA PHE A 100 -6.98 -2.18 -10.41
C PHE A 100 -7.89 -3.17 -9.69
N VAL A 101 -7.44 -3.59 -8.51
CA VAL A 101 -8.26 -4.34 -7.56
C VAL A 101 -8.07 -3.74 -6.18
N ILE A 102 -9.14 -3.74 -5.40
CA ILE A 102 -9.10 -3.44 -3.97
C ILE A 102 -9.50 -4.72 -3.25
N HIS A 103 -8.55 -5.33 -2.55
CA HIS A 103 -8.88 -6.46 -1.69
C HIS A 103 -9.18 -5.99 -0.27
N GLN A 104 -10.24 -6.51 0.33
CA GLN A 104 -10.33 -6.56 1.78
C GLN A 104 -9.47 -7.73 2.26
N HIS A 105 -8.48 -7.45 3.10
CA HIS A 105 -7.59 -8.45 3.68
C HIS A 105 -7.75 -8.50 5.20
N ASN A 106 -8.20 -9.64 5.71
CA ASN A 106 -8.34 -9.90 7.14
C ASN A 106 -7.17 -10.74 7.65
N HIS A 107 -5.99 -10.11 7.73
CA HIS A 107 -4.77 -10.83 8.07
C HIS A 107 -4.65 -11.10 9.59
N PRO A 108 -4.22 -12.29 10.04
CA PRO A 108 -4.14 -12.65 11.46
C PRO A 108 -3.29 -11.69 12.31
N LYS A 109 -2.19 -11.17 11.75
CA LYS A 109 -1.28 -10.25 12.49
C LYS A 109 -1.65 -8.77 12.38
N ALA A 110 -2.14 -8.32 11.23
CA ALA A 110 -2.37 -6.89 11.01
C ALA A 110 -3.82 -6.49 11.29
N GLY A 111 -4.74 -7.45 11.19
CA GLY A 111 -6.17 -7.22 11.19
C GLY A 111 -6.68 -6.84 9.80
N VAL A 112 -7.92 -6.37 9.79
CA VAL A 112 -8.61 -5.92 8.59
C VAL A 112 -7.91 -4.70 8.01
N HIS A 113 -7.63 -4.73 6.72
CA HIS A 113 -7.13 -3.61 5.92
C HIS A 113 -7.54 -3.80 4.45
N TYR A 114 -7.26 -2.79 3.63
CA TYR A 114 -7.64 -2.78 2.22
C TYR A 114 -6.42 -2.62 1.34
N ASP A 115 -6.11 -3.63 0.53
CA ASP A 115 -4.99 -3.59 -0.40
C ASP A 115 -5.45 -3.00 -1.74
N VAL A 116 -5.00 -1.78 -2.05
CA VAL A 116 -5.20 -1.16 -3.35
C VAL A 116 -4.06 -1.56 -4.27
N ARG A 117 -4.35 -2.35 -5.30
CA ARG A 117 -3.35 -2.82 -6.27
C ARG A 117 -3.61 -2.25 -7.65
N LEU A 118 -2.58 -1.66 -8.24
CA LEU A 118 -2.64 -0.98 -9.54
C LEU A 118 -1.67 -1.67 -10.49
N GLN A 119 -2.20 -2.21 -11.59
CA GLN A 119 -1.38 -2.77 -12.66
C GLN A 119 -0.48 -1.68 -13.25
N PHE A 120 0.81 -1.94 -13.44
CA PHE A 120 1.71 -1.01 -14.14
C PHE A 120 2.47 -1.66 -15.31
N SER A 121 2.37 -2.98 -15.45
CA SER A 121 2.91 -3.75 -16.58
C SER A 121 1.98 -4.91 -16.93
N GLU A 122 2.34 -5.69 -17.95
CA GLU A 122 1.58 -6.89 -18.36
C GLU A 122 1.39 -7.90 -17.21
N THR A 123 2.38 -8.04 -16.33
CA THR A 123 2.42 -9.12 -15.33
C THR A 123 2.39 -8.63 -13.90
N SER A 124 2.52 -7.33 -13.64
CA SER A 124 2.82 -6.83 -12.30
C SER A 124 1.96 -5.65 -11.87
N SER A 125 1.69 -5.59 -10.56
CA SER A 125 0.96 -4.51 -9.92
C SER A 125 1.66 -3.99 -8.67
N ILE A 126 1.66 -2.67 -8.50
CA ILE A 126 2.04 -2.02 -7.24
C ILE A 126 0.90 -2.14 -6.25
N SER A 127 1.20 -2.18 -4.96
CA SER A 127 0.19 -2.45 -3.93
C SER A 127 0.38 -1.60 -2.70
N PHE A 128 -0.72 -1.05 -2.17
CA PHE A 128 -0.77 -0.25 -0.96
C PHE A 128 -1.78 -0.82 0.03
N ALA A 129 -1.33 -1.15 1.24
CA ALA A 129 -2.19 -1.55 2.35
C ALA A 129 -2.76 -0.29 3.04
N VAL A 130 -4.08 -0.16 3.09
CA VAL A 130 -4.81 0.96 3.69
C VAL A 130 -5.56 0.47 4.94
N PRO A 131 -5.00 0.64 6.15
CA PRO A 131 -5.53 -0.01 7.36
C PRO A 131 -6.97 0.35 7.71
N TYR A 132 -7.40 1.58 7.42
CA TYR A 132 -8.73 2.08 7.78
C TYR A 132 -9.66 2.25 6.58
N GLY A 133 -9.32 1.62 5.44
CA GLY A 133 -10.05 1.76 4.20
C GLY A 133 -9.86 3.11 3.50
N LEU A 134 -10.37 3.17 2.27
CA LEU A 134 -10.34 4.34 1.41
C LEU A 134 -11.20 5.51 1.95
N PRO A 135 -10.85 6.77 1.62
CA PRO A 135 -11.60 7.95 2.07
C PRO A 135 -12.90 8.16 1.27
N GLY A 136 -14.07 8.01 1.90
CA GLY A 136 -15.38 8.17 1.23
C GLY A 136 -16.23 9.38 1.65
N ASN A 137 -15.86 10.12 2.70
CA ASN A 137 -16.60 11.31 3.14
C ASN A 137 -15.79 12.60 2.88
N PRO A 138 -16.27 13.54 2.06
CA PRO A 138 -15.56 14.79 1.75
C PRO A 138 -15.38 15.71 2.96
N ASN A 139 -16.23 15.59 3.97
CA ASN A 139 -16.21 16.38 5.21
C ASN A 139 -15.69 15.58 6.42
N SER A 140 -15.03 14.44 6.18
CA SER A 140 -14.45 13.60 7.23
C SER A 140 -13.48 14.36 8.13
N LYS A 141 -13.59 14.21 9.46
CA LYS A 141 -12.63 14.79 10.42
C LYS A 141 -11.20 14.33 10.18
N ARG A 142 -11.05 13.10 9.68
CA ARG A 142 -9.78 12.54 9.20
C ARG A 142 -9.79 12.58 7.69
N LEU A 143 -9.10 13.52 7.06
CA LEU A 143 -9.08 13.64 5.60
C LEU A 143 -8.07 12.70 4.94
N GLY A 144 -6.91 12.53 5.58
CA GLY A 144 -5.88 11.59 5.15
C GLY A 144 -6.14 10.17 5.63
N ARG A 145 -5.72 9.21 4.81
CA ARG A 145 -5.55 7.79 5.14
C ARG A 145 -4.08 7.44 4.97
N MET A 146 -3.53 6.68 5.91
CA MET A 146 -2.24 6.05 5.71
C MET A 146 -2.39 4.94 4.66
N ALA A 147 -1.49 4.89 3.70
CA ALA A 147 -1.38 3.83 2.71
C ALA A 147 0.08 3.32 2.73
N ILE A 148 0.29 2.07 3.11
CA ILE A 148 1.63 1.49 3.28
C ILE A 148 1.97 0.73 2.01
N GLU A 149 3.02 1.14 1.32
CA GLU A 149 3.54 0.42 0.16
C GLU A 149 3.88 -1.02 0.56
N THR A 150 3.45 -1.99 -0.24
CA THR A 150 3.75 -3.41 -0.03
C THR A 150 4.59 -3.93 -1.20
N ARG A 151 4.84 -5.23 -1.25
CA ARG A 151 5.59 -5.83 -2.35
C ARG A 151 4.83 -5.71 -3.67
N VAL A 152 5.56 -5.73 -4.78
CA VAL A 152 4.96 -5.87 -6.11
C VAL A 152 4.32 -7.25 -6.23
N HIS A 153 3.06 -7.28 -6.67
CA HIS A 153 2.29 -8.50 -6.86
C HIS A 153 2.19 -8.86 -8.34
N ASN A 154 1.89 -10.12 -8.62
CA ASN A 154 1.52 -10.55 -9.96
C ASN A 154 0.14 -9.99 -10.33
N LEU A 155 -0.09 -9.74 -11.62
CA LEU A 155 -1.40 -9.33 -12.12
C LEU A 155 -2.50 -10.36 -11.78
N TRP A 156 -2.20 -11.66 -11.89
CA TRP A 156 -3.18 -12.71 -11.57
C TRP A 156 -3.69 -12.67 -10.12
N ASN A 157 -2.97 -12.02 -9.19
CA ASN A 157 -3.49 -11.81 -7.84
C ASN A 157 -4.75 -10.95 -7.83
N HIS A 158 -5.10 -10.26 -8.93
CA HIS A 158 -6.33 -9.50 -9.02
C HIS A 158 -7.58 -10.39 -9.12
N LEU A 159 -7.41 -11.69 -9.39
CA LEU A 159 -8.49 -12.65 -9.56
C LEU A 159 -8.84 -13.42 -8.27
N ILE A 160 -8.08 -13.25 -7.19
CA ILE A 160 -8.10 -14.20 -6.08
C ILE A 160 -9.03 -13.80 -4.92
N GLU A 161 -9.86 -14.76 -4.50
CA GLU A 161 -10.58 -14.75 -3.23
C GLU A 161 -10.28 -16.02 -2.45
N SER A 162 -9.32 -15.96 -1.55
CA SER A 162 -8.82 -17.12 -0.80
C SER A 162 -8.83 -16.87 0.70
N ALA A 163 -8.69 -17.93 1.47
CA ALA A 163 -8.41 -17.83 2.89
C ALA A 163 -7.45 -18.93 3.34
N SER A 164 -6.62 -18.62 4.32
CA SER A 164 -5.82 -19.62 5.04
C SER A 164 -5.58 -19.18 6.47
N HIS A 165 -5.21 -20.10 7.37
CA HIS A 165 -4.77 -19.73 8.72
C HIS A 165 -3.52 -18.84 8.73
N ARG A 166 -2.69 -18.89 7.67
CA ARG A 166 -1.43 -18.15 7.60
C ARG A 166 -1.65 -16.72 7.11
N THR A 167 -2.43 -16.56 6.05
CA THR A 167 -2.65 -15.29 5.36
C THR A 167 -3.95 -14.60 5.78
N GLY A 168 -4.90 -15.32 6.38
CA GLY A 168 -6.26 -14.80 6.64
C GLY A 168 -7.10 -14.77 5.36
N SER A 169 -8.23 -14.07 5.40
CA SER A 169 -9.14 -14.01 4.24
C SER A 169 -8.82 -12.85 3.31
N LEU A 170 -8.83 -13.10 2.01
CA LEU A 170 -8.74 -12.12 0.94
C LEU A 170 -10.02 -12.11 0.12
N LEU A 171 -10.60 -10.92 -0.09
CA LEU A 171 -11.87 -10.75 -0.77
C LEU A 171 -11.81 -9.56 -1.73
N ILE A 172 -12.38 -9.67 -2.93
CA ILE A 172 -12.38 -8.58 -3.93
C ILE A 172 -13.45 -7.56 -3.54
N TRP A 173 -13.03 -6.49 -2.85
CA TRP A 173 -13.93 -5.44 -2.37
C TRP A 173 -14.40 -4.52 -3.49
N ASP A 174 -13.50 -4.21 -4.44
CA ASP A 174 -13.82 -3.49 -5.68
C ASP A 174 -12.78 -3.83 -6.75
N THR A 175 -13.14 -3.64 -8.02
CA THR A 175 -12.25 -3.89 -9.16
C THR A 175 -12.68 -3.03 -10.34
N GLY A 176 -11.76 -2.73 -11.25
CA GLY A 176 -12.06 -1.86 -12.38
C GLY A 176 -10.81 -1.38 -13.11
N THR A 177 -10.93 -0.23 -13.79
CA THR A 177 -9.77 0.43 -14.42
C THR A 177 -9.45 1.75 -13.76
N TYR A 178 -8.21 2.23 -13.91
CA TYR A 178 -7.80 3.52 -13.36
C TYR A 178 -7.37 4.51 -14.44
N THR A 179 -7.44 5.80 -14.12
CA THR A 179 -6.90 6.89 -14.93
C THR A 179 -6.00 7.77 -14.07
N VAL A 180 -4.79 8.03 -14.53
CA VAL A 180 -3.85 8.94 -13.88
C VAL A 180 -4.12 10.36 -14.38
N LEU A 181 -4.47 11.22 -13.44
CA LEU A 181 -4.78 12.62 -13.71
C LEU A 181 -3.53 13.49 -13.59
N PRO A 182 -3.41 14.58 -14.36
CA PRO A 182 -2.30 15.51 -14.25
C PRO A 182 -2.15 16.06 -12.82
N ARG A 183 -0.90 16.33 -12.42
CA ARG A 183 -0.61 17.05 -11.18
C ARG A 183 -1.15 18.48 -11.30
N LYS A 184 -1.95 18.90 -10.32
CA LYS A 184 -2.43 20.28 -10.24
C LYS A 184 -1.24 21.21 -9.96
N THR A 185 -0.91 22.10 -10.89
CA THR A 185 0.12 23.11 -10.65
C THR A 185 -0.46 24.24 -9.76
N PRO A 186 0.31 24.80 -8.82
CA PRO A 186 -0.19 25.82 -7.88
C PRO A 186 -0.71 27.11 -8.53
N ARG A 187 -0.45 27.32 -9.83
CA ARG A 187 -0.80 28.56 -10.53
C ARG A 187 -2.28 28.70 -10.88
N GLN A 188 -3.11 27.69 -10.64
CA GLN A 188 -4.52 27.68 -11.08
C GLN A 188 -5.60 27.86 -9.99
N LYS A 189 -5.29 28.23 -8.73
CA LYS A 189 -6.32 28.73 -7.78
C LYS A 189 -5.77 29.74 -6.75
N PRO A 190 -6.62 30.70 -6.29
CA PRO A 190 -6.30 31.57 -5.17
C PRO A 190 -6.24 30.78 -3.86
N SER A 191 -5.39 31.23 -2.95
CA SER A 191 -5.04 30.63 -1.67
C SER A 191 -6.27 30.26 -0.82
N SER A 192 -6.33 29.01 -0.38
CA SER A 192 -7.09 28.61 0.81
C SER A 192 -6.10 28.16 1.89
N PRO A 193 -6.18 28.70 3.11
CA PRO A 193 -5.22 28.42 4.16
C PRO A 193 -5.67 27.20 4.97
N GLN A 194 -5.17 26.01 4.67
CA GLN A 194 -5.10 24.91 5.65
C GLN A 194 -4.19 23.76 5.19
N THR A 195 -2.90 24.07 5.07
CA THR A 195 -1.83 23.14 5.41
C THR A 195 -0.73 23.98 6.05
N THR A 196 -0.57 23.92 7.37
CA THR A 196 0.66 24.33 8.04
C THR A 196 1.68 23.24 7.78
N ASP A 197 2.33 23.29 6.63
CA ASP A 197 3.59 22.63 6.32
C ASP A 197 4.19 23.43 5.15
N GLY A 198 4.93 24.47 5.51
CA GLY A 198 5.71 25.24 4.56
C GLY A 198 6.99 24.48 4.24
N ASP A 199 6.97 23.71 3.16
CA ASP A 199 8.19 23.33 2.45
C ASP A 199 8.10 23.92 1.04
N SER A 200 8.76 25.07 0.92
CA SER A 200 9.13 25.66 -0.36
C SER A 200 10.22 24.79 -0.95
N ASP A 201 9.83 23.75 -1.68
CA ASP A 201 10.75 22.91 -2.44
C ASP A 201 11.17 23.65 -3.72
N SER A 202 12.14 24.53 -3.54
CA SER A 202 12.78 25.31 -4.60
C SER A 202 14.20 24.81 -4.82
N ASP A 203 14.39 23.52 -5.13
CA ASP A 203 15.66 23.01 -5.67
C ASP A 203 15.43 21.86 -6.67
N LEU A 204 14.95 22.23 -7.86
CA LEU A 204 15.20 21.46 -9.08
C LEU A 204 15.89 22.40 -10.07
N PRO A 205 16.96 21.96 -10.77
CA PRO A 205 17.65 22.79 -11.72
C PRO A 205 16.69 23.16 -12.85
N ARG A 206 16.34 24.44 -12.88
CA ARG A 206 15.49 25.05 -13.89
C ARG A 206 16.25 25.07 -15.21
N SER A 207 16.24 23.96 -15.95
CA SER A 207 16.66 23.98 -17.36
C SER A 207 15.67 24.86 -18.13
N LYS A 208 16.11 26.08 -18.45
CA LYS A 208 15.37 27.06 -19.24
C LYS A 208 15.34 26.67 -20.72
N THR A 209 14.92 25.44 -21.03
CA THR A 209 14.92 24.92 -22.40
C THR A 209 13.69 24.06 -22.73
N GLU A 210 12.53 24.30 -22.10
CA GLU A 210 11.27 23.67 -22.53
C GLU A 210 10.09 24.65 -22.61
N ILE A 211 10.36 25.91 -22.91
CA ILE A 211 9.32 26.85 -23.39
C ILE A 211 9.59 27.16 -24.86
N ARG A 212 9.41 26.15 -25.71
CA ARG A 212 9.03 26.31 -27.12
C ARG A 212 8.83 24.92 -27.71
N THR A 213 7.74 24.78 -28.48
CA THR A 213 7.42 23.67 -29.37
C THR A 213 7.13 22.28 -28.75
N LYS A 214 5.88 22.07 -28.30
CA LYS A 214 5.15 20.81 -28.56
C LYS A 214 3.71 21.10 -28.99
N LYS A 215 3.58 21.59 -30.22
CA LYS A 215 2.37 21.53 -31.03
C LYS A 215 2.64 20.56 -32.19
N TYR A 216 2.99 19.32 -31.88
CA TYR A 216 3.17 18.21 -32.81
C TYR A 216 2.97 16.89 -32.04
N GLY A 217 1.92 16.14 -32.38
CA GLY A 217 1.66 14.76 -31.99
C GLY A 217 1.62 14.46 -30.48
N GLU A 218 0.46 14.60 -29.83
CA GLU A 218 0.22 13.90 -28.56
C GLU A 218 0.28 12.39 -28.83
N CYS A 219 1.45 11.78 -28.66
CA CYS A 219 1.48 10.37 -28.31
C CYS A 219 0.81 10.29 -26.94
N LYS A 220 -0.48 9.93 -26.91
CA LYS A 220 -1.25 9.78 -25.69
C LYS A 220 -0.56 8.70 -24.86
N LYS A 221 0.26 9.11 -23.88
CA LYS A 221 0.89 8.18 -22.94
C LYS A 221 -0.17 7.26 -22.34
N HIS A 222 0.16 5.98 -22.22
CA HIS A 222 -0.73 5.00 -21.61
C HIS A 222 -0.85 5.26 -20.10
N GLU A 223 -1.95 4.81 -19.49
CA GLU A 223 -2.22 5.08 -18.06
C GLU A 223 -1.18 4.45 -17.13
N ASN A 224 -0.60 3.31 -17.52
CA ASN A 224 0.46 2.65 -16.77
C ASN A 224 1.78 3.43 -16.78
N GLU A 225 2.15 4.04 -17.92
CA GLU A 225 3.33 4.90 -18.03
C GLU A 225 3.17 6.15 -17.16
N LYS A 226 1.98 6.77 -17.21
CA LYS A 226 1.66 7.89 -16.32
C LYS A 226 1.75 7.48 -14.86
N LEU A 227 1.34 6.25 -14.51
CA LEU A 227 1.43 5.74 -13.14
C LEU A 227 2.89 5.58 -12.70
N ILE A 228 3.75 5.03 -13.55
CA ILE A 228 5.18 4.89 -13.29
C ILE A 228 5.81 6.26 -13.02
N GLU A 229 5.55 7.25 -13.89
CA GLU A 229 6.04 8.62 -13.73
C GLU A 229 5.51 9.27 -12.43
N ALA A 230 4.21 9.13 -12.17
CA ALA A 230 3.58 9.67 -10.96
C ALA A 230 4.16 9.04 -9.67
N PHE A 231 4.45 7.74 -9.70
CA PHE A 231 5.08 7.03 -8.59
C PHE A 231 6.50 7.56 -8.32
N GLN A 232 7.30 7.73 -9.36
CA GLN A 232 8.66 8.26 -9.27
C GLN A 232 8.68 9.70 -8.73
N THR A 233 7.69 10.52 -9.09
CA THR A 233 7.53 11.88 -8.56
C THR A 233 6.93 11.94 -7.15
N ARG A 234 6.71 10.79 -6.50
CA ARG A 234 6.15 10.69 -5.12
C ARG A 234 4.73 11.25 -4.99
N TYR A 235 4.03 11.45 -6.10
CA TYR A 235 2.73 12.09 -6.16
C TYR A 235 1.86 11.43 -7.22
N ILE A 236 0.86 10.68 -6.79
CA ILE A 236 -0.07 9.96 -7.66
C ILE A 236 -1.45 10.58 -7.52
N HIS A 237 -1.98 11.11 -8.62
CA HIS A 237 -3.35 11.63 -8.69
C HIS A 237 -4.16 10.69 -9.57
N LEU A 238 -5.11 9.99 -8.97
CA LEU A 238 -5.69 8.76 -9.53
C LEU A 238 -7.21 8.80 -9.46
N ARG A 239 -7.86 8.54 -10.59
CA ARG A 239 -9.28 8.26 -10.67
C ARG A 239 -9.50 6.76 -10.80
N LEU A 240 -10.36 6.20 -9.96
CA LEU A 240 -10.71 4.78 -9.99
C LEU A 240 -12.12 4.62 -10.57
N HIS A 241 -12.22 3.81 -11.63
CA HIS A 241 -13.48 3.45 -12.27
C HIS A 241 -13.85 2.04 -11.83
N GLY A 242 -14.38 1.94 -10.61
CA GLY A 242 -14.74 0.67 -9.97
C GLY A 242 -16.20 0.28 -10.16
N THR A 243 -16.52 -0.96 -9.79
CA THR A 243 -17.89 -1.47 -9.69
C THR A 243 -18.60 -0.92 -8.44
N ARG A 244 -17.88 -0.82 -7.32
CA ARG A 244 -18.41 -0.33 -6.04
C ARG A 244 -18.15 1.16 -5.84
N LEU A 245 -16.95 1.64 -6.17
CA LEU A 245 -16.60 3.04 -5.95
C LEU A 245 -17.51 3.97 -6.78
N PRO A 246 -17.91 5.13 -6.23
CA PRO A 246 -18.76 6.06 -6.96
C PRO A 246 -18.11 6.59 -8.25
N LYS A 247 -18.94 7.06 -9.18
CA LYS A 247 -18.46 7.73 -10.39
C LYS A 247 -17.56 8.92 -10.04
N ASP A 248 -16.50 9.09 -10.82
CA ASP A 248 -15.49 10.15 -10.68
C ASP A 248 -14.69 10.11 -9.36
N TYR A 249 -14.76 9.01 -8.60
CA TYR A 249 -13.98 8.83 -7.37
C TYR A 249 -12.49 9.02 -7.63
N THR A 250 -11.93 10.10 -7.08
CA THR A 250 -10.56 10.52 -7.33
C THR A 250 -9.80 10.68 -6.03
N ILE A 251 -8.62 10.07 -5.94
CA ILE A 251 -7.73 10.15 -4.79
C ILE A 251 -6.35 10.70 -5.18
N THR A 252 -5.66 11.24 -4.18
CA THR A 252 -4.25 11.60 -4.28
C THR A 252 -3.45 10.79 -3.27
N LEU A 253 -2.39 10.10 -3.71
CA LEU A 253 -1.36 9.52 -2.86
C LEU A 253 -0.09 10.37 -2.91
N ARG A 254 0.37 10.82 -1.74
CA ARG A 254 1.64 11.56 -1.60
C ARG A 254 2.59 10.79 -0.70
N LEU A 255 3.85 10.65 -1.11
CA LEU A 255 4.92 10.12 -0.28
C LEU A 255 5.77 11.28 0.28
N PRO A 256 5.67 11.60 1.58
CA PRO A 256 6.52 12.60 2.22
C PRO A 256 8.01 12.27 2.08
N SER A 257 8.88 13.28 1.96
CA SER A 257 10.34 13.13 1.97
C SER A 257 10.84 12.47 3.26
N THR A 258 10.20 12.74 4.39
CA THR A 258 10.50 12.13 5.69
C THR A 258 10.31 10.61 5.76
N ASN A 259 9.68 9.99 4.74
CA ASN A 259 9.48 8.54 4.63
C ASN A 259 10.51 7.87 3.70
N ASP A 260 11.55 8.58 3.28
CA ASP A 260 12.77 7.89 2.89
C ASP A 260 13.20 7.04 4.07
N VAL A 261 13.47 5.75 3.81
CA VAL A 261 13.73 4.75 4.86
C VAL A 261 15.13 4.98 5.42
N HIS A 262 15.39 6.20 5.89
CA HIS A 262 16.41 6.47 6.89
C HIS A 262 15.91 5.75 8.14
N GLN A 263 16.31 4.50 8.29
CA GLN A 263 16.40 3.90 9.61
C GLN A 263 17.33 4.81 10.39
N LYS A 264 16.77 5.78 11.11
CA LYS A 264 17.47 6.45 12.19
C LYS A 264 17.91 5.34 13.12
N ILE A 265 19.16 4.90 12.98
CA ILE A 265 19.86 4.18 14.02
C ILE A 265 19.67 5.08 15.24
N PRO A 266 18.97 4.63 16.31
CA PRO A 266 18.91 5.42 17.51
C PRO A 266 20.37 5.67 17.92
N PRO A 267 20.81 6.92 18.15
CA PRO A 267 22.17 7.16 18.62
C PRO A 267 22.38 6.24 19.81
N GLU A 268 23.43 5.41 19.74
CA GLU A 268 23.77 4.51 20.85
C GLU A 268 23.90 5.39 22.09
N ILE A 269 22.92 5.32 22.99
CA ILE A 269 23.04 5.96 24.29
C ILE A 269 24.26 5.28 24.92
N PRO A 270 25.37 5.99 25.17
CA PRO A 270 26.58 5.35 25.67
C PRO A 270 26.21 4.68 26.98
N ARG A 271 26.34 3.34 27.00
CA ARG A 271 26.11 2.54 28.19
C ARG A 271 27.05 3.07 29.27
N LYS A 272 26.52 3.87 30.20
CA LYS A 272 27.22 4.25 31.43
C LYS A 272 27.72 2.96 32.07
N ARG A 273 29.02 2.71 31.95
CA ARG A 273 29.73 1.65 32.66
C ARG A 273 29.42 1.84 34.14
N ARG A 274 28.69 0.87 34.73
CA ARG A 274 28.53 0.75 36.17
C ARG A 274 29.90 0.47 36.77
N GLY A 275 30.61 1.52 37.17
CA GLY A 275 31.77 1.41 38.07
C GLY A 275 31.27 1.16 39.49
N LYS A 276 31.79 0.12 40.15
CA LYS A 276 31.63 -0.14 41.58
C LYS A 276 32.49 0.84 42.41
N PRO A 277 32.18 1.04 43.71
CA PRO A 277 32.55 2.24 44.47
C PRO A 277 33.82 2.07 45.32
N ARG A 278 34.55 3.17 45.56
CA ARG A 278 35.35 3.46 46.79
C ARG A 278 35.93 4.88 46.70
N GLN A 279 35.50 5.81 47.56
CA GLN A 279 36.10 6.24 48.84
C GLN A 279 37.09 7.43 48.71
N THR A 280 36.57 8.61 49.08
CA THR A 280 37.13 9.67 49.96
C THR A 280 38.45 10.40 49.68
N ALA A 281 38.33 11.75 49.68
CA ALA A 281 39.23 12.80 50.23
C ALA A 281 40.60 13.01 49.56
N GLN A 282 41.20 14.20 49.34
CA GLN A 282 41.04 15.64 49.65
C GLN A 282 41.91 16.44 48.61
N PRO A 283 42.00 17.80 48.62
CA PRO A 283 42.14 18.63 47.40
C PRO A 283 43.37 19.59 47.29
N ILE A 284 43.52 20.24 46.11
CA ILE A 284 44.23 21.54 45.77
C ILE A 284 45.78 21.45 45.54
N PRO A 285 46.51 22.33 44.76
CA PRO A 285 46.24 23.16 43.54
C PRO A 285 47.37 23.14 42.44
N THR A 286 47.13 23.86 41.31
CA THR A 286 48.07 24.72 40.53
C THR A 286 49.35 24.13 39.90
N ASP A 287 49.47 24.19 38.56
CA ASP A 287 50.30 25.16 37.78
C ASP A 287 50.79 24.57 36.43
N SER A 288 50.93 25.47 35.45
CA SER A 288 51.94 25.47 34.37
C SER A 288 51.79 24.53 33.16
N GLU A 289 51.44 25.14 32.02
CA GLU A 289 52.07 24.91 30.70
C GLU A 289 53.57 25.35 30.75
N PRO A 290 54.48 25.11 29.76
CA PRO A 290 54.21 24.84 28.33
C PRO A 290 55.25 23.96 27.56
N GLU A 291 55.01 23.87 26.24
CA GLU A 291 55.88 23.58 25.08
C GLU A 291 56.76 22.31 25.02
N ALA A 292 56.57 21.50 23.97
CA ALA A 292 57.54 21.39 22.87
C ALA A 292 57.11 20.35 21.82
N GLU A 293 57.39 20.72 20.58
CA GLU A 293 57.09 20.07 19.30
C GLU A 293 57.82 18.72 19.10
N ALA A 294 57.22 17.81 18.32
CA ALA A 294 57.79 17.34 17.05
C ALA A 294 57.06 16.10 16.49
N ASP A 295 56.63 16.26 15.25
CA ASP A 295 56.59 15.31 14.13
C ASP A 295 55.65 14.09 14.06
N ALA A 296 54.92 14.12 12.94
CA ALA A 296 54.62 13.03 12.00
C ALA A 296 53.82 11.81 12.50
N ASP A 297 52.52 11.77 12.19
CA ASP A 297 52.06 11.05 11.00
C ASP A 297 50.54 11.18 10.85
N ASN A 298 50.13 11.67 9.68
CA ASN A 298 48.77 11.58 9.19
C ASN A 298 48.59 10.17 8.60
N PRO A 299 47.52 9.44 9.00
CA PRO A 299 46.67 8.95 7.94
C PRO A 299 45.23 9.37 8.19
N GLU A 300 44.73 10.08 7.19
CA GLU A 300 43.33 10.21 6.81
C GLU A 300 42.59 8.89 7.05
N ASN A 301 41.71 8.88 8.06
CA ASN A 301 40.55 8.01 8.06
C ASN A 301 39.32 8.92 7.90
N GLU A 302 39.18 9.48 6.69
CA GLU A 302 37.88 9.83 6.16
C GLU A 302 37.17 8.51 5.79
N ASP A 303 36.61 7.83 6.78
CA ASP A 303 35.62 6.78 6.54
C ASP A 303 34.38 7.47 5.95
N GLY A 304 34.32 7.48 4.63
CA GLY A 304 33.18 7.91 3.84
C GLY A 304 31.96 7.02 4.10
N ASP A 305 31.15 7.43 5.07
CA ASP A 305 29.83 6.86 5.37
C ASP A 305 28.75 7.40 4.43
N LEU A 306 28.96 7.32 3.10
CA LEU A 306 28.04 7.92 2.11
C LEU A 306 27.48 6.98 1.04
N ASP A 307 27.76 5.68 1.06
CA ASP A 307 27.32 4.78 -0.04
C ASP A 307 26.56 3.51 0.39
N THR A 308 26.47 3.21 1.69
CA THR A 308 25.82 1.95 2.14
C THR A 308 24.29 1.97 2.15
N ASP A 309 23.68 3.15 1.94
CA ASP A 309 22.23 3.35 2.06
C ASP A 309 21.49 3.24 0.72
N ASP A 310 22.10 3.67 -0.39
CA ASP A 310 21.58 3.38 -1.73
C ASP A 310 21.65 1.89 -2.05
N ASP A 311 22.68 1.20 -1.57
CA ASP A 311 22.86 -0.25 -1.72
C ASP A 311 21.72 -1.07 -1.08
N LYS A 312 21.25 -0.69 0.11
CA LYS A 312 20.15 -1.38 0.80
C LYS A 312 18.83 -1.19 0.07
N ASP A 313 18.59 0.01 -0.45
CA ASP A 313 17.41 0.31 -1.24
C ASP A 313 17.46 -0.39 -2.59
N MET A 314 18.61 -0.42 -3.26
CA MET A 314 18.83 -1.21 -4.47
C MET A 314 18.57 -2.70 -4.22
N GLN A 315 19.13 -3.27 -3.16
CA GLN A 315 18.89 -4.67 -2.79
C GLN A 315 17.42 -4.93 -2.47
N THR A 316 16.75 -3.96 -1.85
CA THR A 316 15.32 -4.04 -1.60
C THR A 316 14.52 -4.02 -2.92
N ARG A 317 14.83 -3.13 -3.87
CA ARG A 317 14.18 -3.08 -5.20
C ARG A 317 14.30 -4.43 -5.91
N LEU A 318 15.47 -5.06 -5.86
CA LEU A 318 15.73 -6.36 -6.48
C LEU A 318 14.88 -7.50 -5.88
N GLN A 319 14.53 -7.42 -4.60
CA GLN A 319 13.80 -8.48 -3.88
C GLN A 319 12.33 -8.13 -3.57
N ASN A 320 11.87 -6.93 -3.95
CA ASN A 320 10.55 -6.41 -3.60
C ASN A 320 9.45 -6.81 -4.61
N ALA A 321 9.46 -8.07 -5.03
CA ALA A 321 8.44 -8.66 -5.89
C ALA A 321 8.09 -10.08 -5.41
N TYR A 322 6.81 -10.44 -5.47
CA TYR A 322 6.39 -11.83 -5.30
C TYR A 322 6.86 -12.69 -6.49
N PRO A 323 7.05 -14.01 -6.31
CA PRO A 323 7.46 -14.89 -7.39
C PRO A 323 6.53 -14.77 -8.61
N GLY A 324 7.11 -14.48 -9.78
CA GLY A 324 6.39 -14.24 -11.04
C GLY A 324 6.23 -12.77 -11.42
N ALA A 325 6.46 -11.84 -10.48
CA ALA A 325 6.28 -10.41 -10.70
C ALA A 325 7.64 -9.72 -10.90
N THR A 326 7.63 -8.59 -11.60
CA THR A 326 8.81 -7.81 -11.94
C THR A 326 8.66 -6.39 -11.40
N ASN A 327 9.59 -5.95 -10.55
CA ASN A 327 9.57 -4.61 -9.96
C ASN A 327 10.26 -3.56 -10.86
N SER A 328 9.73 -3.31 -12.07
CA SER A 328 10.30 -2.29 -12.98
C SER A 328 9.96 -0.84 -12.59
N ILE A 329 9.00 -0.64 -11.68
CA ILE A 329 8.58 0.67 -11.18
C ILE A 329 9.45 1.20 -10.01
N GLY A 330 10.34 0.37 -9.45
CA GLY A 330 11.25 0.78 -8.38
C GLY A 330 10.60 0.88 -7.00
N SER A 331 9.61 0.04 -6.70
CA SER A 331 8.99 -0.04 -5.38
C SER A 331 9.96 -0.60 -4.33
N ILE A 332 9.93 -0.09 -3.09
CA ILE A 332 10.81 -0.53 -1.99
C ILE A 332 10.07 -1.06 -0.76
N HIS A 333 8.74 -1.22 -0.81
CA HIS A 333 7.85 -1.64 0.29
C HIS A 333 8.02 -0.89 1.63
N GLN A 334 7.01 -0.96 2.49
CA GLN A 334 6.91 -0.32 3.81
C GLN A 334 6.98 1.22 3.87
N ARG A 335 7.20 1.91 2.74
CA ARG A 335 7.04 3.37 2.66
C ARG A 335 5.60 3.78 2.96
N ARG A 336 5.45 4.87 3.71
CA ARG A 336 4.13 5.36 4.14
C ARG A 336 3.69 6.52 3.26
N TRP A 337 2.69 6.25 2.45
CA TRP A 337 1.98 7.22 1.64
C TRP A 337 0.78 7.78 2.41
N TYR A 338 0.42 9.02 2.08
CA TYR A 338 -0.81 9.66 2.53
C TYR A 338 -1.80 9.72 1.38
N MET A 339 -2.91 9.01 1.52
CA MET A 339 -4.03 8.97 0.58
C MET A 339 -5.12 9.95 1.02
N THR A 340 -5.62 10.78 0.11
CA THR A 340 -6.68 11.77 0.37
C THR A 340 -7.71 11.76 -0.75
N LEU A 341 -8.98 12.07 -0.44
CA LEU A 341 -10.03 12.26 -1.45
C LEU A 341 -9.83 13.62 -2.15
N ASP A 342 -9.67 13.61 -3.48
CA ASP A 342 -9.70 14.84 -4.27
C ASP A 342 -11.15 15.26 -4.51
N ARG A 343 -11.64 16.12 -3.63
CA ARG A 343 -13.04 16.55 -3.61
C ARG A 343 -13.46 17.21 -4.92
N HIS A 344 -12.62 18.08 -5.47
CA HIS A 344 -12.96 18.82 -6.68
C HIS A 344 -12.94 17.90 -7.91
N SER A 345 -11.93 17.04 -8.04
CA SER A 345 -11.87 16.08 -9.14
C SER A 345 -12.97 15.01 -9.03
N SER A 346 -13.52 14.80 -7.83
CA SER A 346 -14.69 13.96 -7.57
C SER A 346 -16.03 14.70 -7.76
N GLY A 347 -16.01 15.97 -8.15
CA GLY A 347 -17.21 16.76 -8.46
C GLY A 347 -17.89 17.45 -7.28
N PHE A 348 -17.27 17.47 -6.10
CA PHE A 348 -17.77 18.25 -4.96
C PHE A 348 -17.45 19.73 -5.11
N VAL A 349 -18.34 20.57 -4.60
CA VAL A 349 -18.21 22.03 -4.56
C VAL A 349 -18.25 22.52 -3.11
N GLN A 350 -17.53 23.58 -2.82
CA GLN A 350 -17.52 24.18 -1.50
C GLN A 350 -18.63 25.22 -1.38
N VAL A 351 -19.45 25.09 -0.34
CA VAL A 351 -20.51 26.06 -0.04
C VAL A 351 -19.89 27.41 0.32
N LYS A 352 -20.28 28.46 -0.40
CA LYS A 352 -19.76 29.83 -0.22
C LYS A 352 -20.60 30.69 0.75
N SER A 353 -21.85 30.32 0.98
CA SER A 353 -22.83 31.07 1.77
C SER A 353 -23.11 30.42 3.12
N SER A 354 -23.36 31.23 4.16
CA SER A 354 -23.70 30.76 5.52
C SER A 354 -25.11 30.16 5.58
N PRO A 355 -25.43 29.20 6.49
CA PRO A 355 -24.68 28.69 7.66
C PRO A 355 -23.64 27.59 7.35
N ASP A 356 -23.69 26.96 6.18
CA ASP A 356 -22.89 25.77 5.81
C ASP A 356 -21.55 26.11 5.14
N LYS A 357 -21.08 27.34 5.32
CA LYS A 357 -19.89 27.87 4.66
C LYS A 357 -18.68 26.97 4.92
N GLY A 358 -18.04 26.54 3.85
CA GLY A 358 -16.84 25.71 3.90
C GLY A 358 -17.09 24.21 3.80
N LEU A 359 -18.34 23.74 3.94
CA LEU A 359 -18.70 22.36 3.70
C LEU A 359 -18.60 22.01 2.22
N TRP A 360 -18.19 20.77 1.94
CA TRP A 360 -18.16 20.21 0.60
C TRP A 360 -19.46 19.46 0.34
N VAL A 361 -20.21 19.91 -0.64
CA VAL A 361 -21.50 19.34 -1.03
C VAL A 361 -21.44 18.84 -2.47
N ARG A 362 -22.39 17.97 -2.82
CA ARG A 362 -22.56 17.49 -4.18
C ARG A 362 -22.97 18.68 -5.07
N ASN A 363 -22.45 18.71 -6.29
CA ASN A 363 -22.90 19.69 -7.28
C ASN A 363 -24.16 19.14 -7.95
N GLU A 364 -25.33 19.67 -7.62
CA GLU A 364 -26.61 19.16 -8.14
C GLU A 364 -27.12 19.92 -9.38
N GLU A 365 -26.56 21.09 -9.68
CA GLU A 365 -27.04 22.00 -10.74
C GLU A 365 -26.05 22.15 -11.90
N GLY A 366 -26.60 22.23 -13.13
CA GLY A 366 -25.87 22.62 -14.36
C GLY A 366 -25.07 21.52 -15.09
N GLU A 367 -24.37 21.93 -16.15
CA GLU A 367 -23.39 21.12 -16.89
C GLU A 367 -22.14 20.92 -16.02
N GLY A 368 -22.17 19.90 -15.17
CA GLY A 368 -21.13 19.67 -14.17
C GLY A 368 -21.62 18.97 -12.90
N ARG A 369 -22.84 18.42 -12.92
CA ARG A 369 -23.39 17.61 -11.82
C ARG A 369 -22.38 16.55 -11.40
N GLY A 370 -22.04 16.52 -10.12
CA GLY A 370 -20.92 15.75 -9.61
C GLY A 370 -20.95 15.59 -8.10
N GLY A 371 -19.98 14.84 -7.58
CA GLY A 371 -20.00 14.40 -6.19
C GLY A 371 -20.94 13.22 -5.98
N PHE A 372 -20.71 12.54 -4.88
CA PHE A 372 -21.43 11.32 -4.52
C PHE A 372 -21.86 11.36 -3.06
N GLU A 373 -22.82 10.51 -2.70
CA GLU A 373 -23.21 10.33 -1.30
C GLU A 373 -22.03 9.78 -0.49
N PRO A 374 -21.70 10.38 0.67
CA PRO A 374 -20.62 9.89 1.50
C PRO A 374 -20.78 8.41 1.81
N PHE A 375 -19.73 7.62 1.59
CA PHE A 375 -19.70 6.20 1.93
C PHE A 375 -18.65 5.90 2.99
N TYR A 376 -18.88 4.81 3.71
CA TYR A 376 -18.03 4.37 4.80
C TYR A 376 -17.72 2.90 4.66
N ILE A 377 -16.46 2.56 4.87
CA ILE A 377 -16.01 1.18 4.90
C ILE A 377 -16.23 0.64 6.31
N ARG A 378 -17.01 -0.44 6.40
CA ARG A 378 -17.52 -1.01 7.65
C ARG A 378 -16.77 -2.26 8.11
N GLY A 379 -15.86 -2.79 7.29
CA GLY A 379 -14.98 -3.91 7.63
C GLY A 379 -15.58 -5.29 7.38
N ARG A 380 -14.85 -6.32 7.84
CA ARG A 380 -15.05 -7.74 7.46
C ARG A 380 -16.44 -8.33 7.66
N ASN A 381 -17.22 -7.76 8.58
CA ASN A 381 -18.55 -8.27 8.92
C ASN A 381 -19.66 -7.68 8.03
N PHE A 382 -19.34 -6.69 7.21
CA PHE A 382 -20.32 -5.94 6.42
C PHE A 382 -19.96 -5.89 4.93
N GLU A 383 -18.67 -5.80 4.62
CA GLU A 383 -18.21 -5.66 3.25
C GLU A 383 -18.23 -6.99 2.50
N ARG A 384 -18.84 -6.97 1.31
CA ARG A 384 -19.04 -8.11 0.43
C ARG A 384 -18.17 -8.05 -0.82
N SER A 385 -17.92 -9.18 -1.43
CA SER A 385 -17.28 -9.23 -2.74
C SER A 385 -18.17 -8.61 -3.82
N VAL A 386 -17.60 -7.78 -4.70
CA VAL A 386 -18.31 -7.33 -5.92
C VAL A 386 -18.46 -8.43 -6.96
N VAL A 387 -17.67 -9.50 -6.87
CA VAL A 387 -17.69 -10.63 -7.81
C VAL A 387 -18.57 -11.77 -7.29
N THR A 388 -18.40 -12.19 -6.03
CA THR A 388 -19.08 -13.37 -5.46
C THR A 388 -20.18 -13.04 -4.44
N GLY A 389 -20.27 -11.79 -3.95
CA GLY A 389 -21.26 -11.39 -2.94
C GLY A 389 -21.00 -11.93 -1.53
N ARG A 390 -19.98 -12.77 -1.37
CA ARG A 390 -19.56 -13.39 -0.10
C ARG A 390 -19.05 -12.34 0.89
N LEU A 391 -19.15 -12.63 2.19
CA LEU A 391 -18.40 -11.94 3.25
C LEU A 391 -17.04 -12.61 3.45
N ALA A 392 -16.15 -11.94 4.18
CA ALA A 392 -14.88 -12.53 4.60
C ALA A 392 -15.05 -13.88 5.32
N ALA A 393 -16.06 -13.99 6.20
CA ALA A 393 -16.37 -15.24 6.90
C ALA A 393 -16.90 -16.34 5.99
N ASP A 394 -17.55 -15.99 4.87
CA ASP A 394 -17.97 -16.97 3.87
C ASP A 394 -16.75 -17.53 3.13
N VAL A 395 -15.81 -16.66 2.73
CA VAL A 395 -14.54 -17.09 2.11
C VAL A 395 -13.73 -17.98 3.06
N GLU A 396 -13.64 -17.63 4.34
CA GLU A 396 -12.97 -18.45 5.37
C GLU A 396 -13.60 -19.85 5.48
N ARG A 397 -14.94 -19.93 5.52
CA ARG A 397 -15.67 -21.20 5.61
C ARG A 397 -15.49 -22.05 4.36
N ASP A 398 -15.60 -21.45 3.16
CA ASP A 398 -15.50 -22.18 1.89
C ASP A 398 -14.10 -22.79 1.69
N GLU A 399 -13.06 -22.16 2.25
CA GLU A 399 -11.67 -22.64 2.22
C GLU A 399 -11.30 -23.51 3.44
N GLY A 400 -12.27 -23.88 4.28
CA GLY A 400 -12.07 -24.74 5.45
C GLY A 400 -11.29 -24.10 6.62
N VAL A 401 -11.23 -22.77 6.67
CA VAL A 401 -10.56 -22.02 7.74
C VAL A 401 -11.52 -21.83 8.92
N GLU A 402 -11.75 -22.89 9.67
CA GLU A 402 -12.62 -22.87 10.84
C GLU A 402 -11.95 -22.21 12.05
N GLY A 403 -12.73 -21.54 12.90
CA GLY A 403 -12.22 -20.92 14.13
C GLY A 403 -11.24 -19.76 13.93
N PHE A 404 -11.21 -19.15 12.75
CA PHE A 404 -10.33 -17.99 12.48
C PHE A 404 -10.67 -16.80 13.38
N VAL A 405 -9.79 -16.52 14.35
CA VAL A 405 -9.88 -15.32 15.19
C VAL A 405 -8.99 -14.23 14.59
N GLY A 406 -9.60 -13.36 13.79
CA GLY A 406 -8.93 -12.17 13.28
C GLY A 406 -8.55 -11.20 14.40
N ARG A 407 -7.58 -10.33 14.15
CA ARG A 407 -7.21 -9.27 15.10
C ARG A 407 -8.41 -8.33 15.32
N GLY A 408 -8.91 -8.30 16.57
CA GLY A 408 -10.01 -7.44 16.97
C GLY A 408 -9.65 -5.95 17.04
N GLY A 409 -10.66 -5.11 17.28
CA GLY A 409 -10.51 -3.67 17.50
C GLY A 409 -10.39 -2.81 16.23
N TRP A 410 -10.59 -3.41 15.05
CA TRP A 410 -10.70 -2.63 13.82
C TRP A 410 -12.00 -1.82 13.81
N VAL A 411 -11.89 -0.52 13.53
CA VAL A 411 -13.03 0.40 13.44
C VAL A 411 -12.82 1.29 12.21
N GLY A 412 -13.82 1.31 11.32
CA GLY A 412 -13.85 2.17 10.16
C GLY A 412 -13.97 3.65 10.53
N ILE A 413 -13.52 4.54 9.65
CA ILE A 413 -13.67 5.98 9.86
C ILE A 413 -15.03 6.41 9.31
N THR A 414 -15.95 6.79 10.20
CA THR A 414 -17.34 7.15 9.88
C THR A 414 -17.66 8.64 10.03
N THR A 415 -16.71 9.46 10.49
CA THR A 415 -16.91 10.89 10.81
C THR A 415 -15.81 11.77 10.27
#